data_AF-A0A7T5E793-F1
#
_entry.id   AF-A0A7T5E793-F1
#
_cell.length_a   1.000
_cell.length_b   1.000
_cell.length_c   1.000
_cell.angle_alpha   90.00
_cell.angle_beta   90.00
_cell.angle_gamma   90.00
#
_symmetry.space_group_name_H-M   'P 1'
#
loop_
_entity.id
_entity.type
_entity.pdbx_description
1 polymer ?
#
loop_
_entity_poly.entity_id
_entity_poly.type
_entity_poly.pdbx_seq_one_letter_code
_entity_poly.pdbx_strand_id
1 'polypeptide(L)'
;MVSKQDFVQGLNHLRALTWDDWRRAASGEGPTLSEVEAELPGPPKWLRRAANRFRIGFALAVLLSMALLSVGCSAQANVGDWQPVSRVLPEPIIQDVIAAETSLTGTDADALTATMVGWSIPGDEGRLVLVDYRSDRLCGAAGCLYSGLWLDGDALRGVVFSAHLRDDLPPGTPVIQPIEAEDGVVRPLPCLLATQVEGNQVVERIACLRGGQYQPTRNRRLPLAAS
;
A
#
# COMPACT_ATOMS: atom_id res chain seq x y z
N MET A 1 -43.02 39.64 0.22
CA MET A 1 -41.73 39.11 -0.26
C MET A 1 -40.66 40.05 0.27
N VAL A 2 -39.76 39.59 1.15
CA VAL A 2 -38.70 40.45 1.70
C VAL A 2 -37.62 40.61 0.62
N SER A 3 -37.34 41.86 0.22
CA SER A 3 -36.30 42.15 -0.77
C SER A 3 -34.91 41.87 -0.19
N LYS A 4 -33.92 41.62 -1.06
CA LYS A 4 -32.52 41.53 -0.64
C LYS A 4 -32.08 42.80 0.10
N GLN A 5 -32.61 43.96 -0.26
CA GLN A 5 -32.32 45.25 0.39
C GLN A 5 -32.90 45.33 1.81
N ASP A 6 -34.17 44.95 2.00
CA ASP A 6 -34.83 44.98 3.32
C ASP A 6 -34.15 44.04 4.31
N PHE A 7 -33.72 42.87 3.86
CA PHE A 7 -32.97 41.92 4.69
C PHE A 7 -31.58 42.45 5.09
N VAL A 8 -30.89 43.13 4.17
CA VAL A 8 -29.59 43.76 4.46
C VAL A 8 -29.75 44.94 5.42
N GLN A 9 -30.81 45.75 5.28
CA GLN A 9 -31.13 46.82 6.23
C GLN A 9 -31.44 46.28 7.64
N GLY A 10 -32.20 45.18 7.74
CA GLY A 10 -32.46 44.51 9.02
C GLY A 10 -31.18 44.00 9.71
N LEU A 11 -30.25 43.42 8.94
CA LEU A 11 -28.94 43.00 9.46
C LEU A 11 -28.07 44.19 9.90
N ASN A 12 -28.16 45.32 9.22
CA ASN A 12 -27.46 46.54 9.63
C ASN A 12 -28.04 47.14 10.91
N HIS A 13 -29.34 47.02 11.14
CA HIS A 13 -29.98 47.41 12.40
C HIS A 13 -29.51 46.51 13.57
N LEU A 14 -29.36 45.21 13.33
CA LEU A 14 -28.80 44.28 14.34
C LEU A 14 -27.32 44.56 14.63
N ARG A 15 -26.56 45.05 13.66
CA ARG A 15 -25.17 45.50 13.86
C ARG A 15 -25.06 46.81 14.64
N ALA A 16 -26.12 47.61 14.69
CA ALA A 16 -26.17 48.84 15.49
C ALA A 16 -26.48 48.58 16.97
N LEU A 17 -26.78 47.34 17.36
CA LEU A 17 -26.98 46.96 18.75
C LEU A 17 -25.67 47.09 19.52
N THR A 18 -25.70 47.86 20.59
CA THR A 18 -24.56 48.09 21.47
C THR A 18 -24.44 47.00 22.52
N TRP A 19 -23.27 46.88 23.14
CA TRP A 19 -23.04 45.93 24.25
C TRP A 19 -23.97 46.17 25.45
N ASP A 20 -24.47 47.39 25.62
CA ASP A 20 -25.40 47.76 26.70
C ASP A 20 -26.84 47.35 26.41
N ASP A 21 -27.20 47.16 25.13
CA ASP A 21 -28.49 46.58 24.73
C ASP A 21 -28.51 45.07 25.03
N TRP A 22 -27.38 44.38 24.79
CA TRP A 22 -27.22 42.97 25.12
C TRP A 22 -27.23 42.70 26.63
N ARG A 23 -26.61 43.58 27.44
CA ARG A 23 -26.65 43.47 28.91
C ARG A 23 -28.06 43.64 29.49
N ARG A 24 -28.85 44.58 28.95
CA ARG A 24 -30.25 44.80 29.38
C ARG A 24 -31.17 43.62 29.04
N ALA A 25 -31.02 43.05 27.84
CA ALA A 25 -31.74 41.84 27.47
C ALA A 25 -31.35 40.63 28.35
N ALA A 26 -30.06 40.50 28.70
CA ALA A 26 -29.58 39.42 29.58
C ALA A 26 -30.05 39.56 31.04
N SER A 27 -30.35 40.77 31.52
CA SER A 27 -30.96 41.01 32.84
C SER A 27 -32.48 40.82 32.88
N GLY A 28 -33.10 40.41 31.77
CA GLY A 28 -34.55 40.20 31.67
C GLY A 28 -35.37 41.47 31.46
N GLU A 29 -34.72 42.61 31.23
CA GLU A 29 -35.36 43.87 30.83
C GLU A 29 -35.23 44.03 29.30
N GLY A 30 -36.16 43.43 28.57
CA GLY A 30 -36.24 43.48 27.12
C GLY A 30 -37.16 42.39 26.55
N PRO A 31 -37.49 42.45 25.25
CA PRO A 31 -38.28 41.41 24.60
C PRO A 31 -37.56 40.05 24.74
N THR A 32 -38.33 39.01 25.05
CA THR A 32 -37.81 37.65 25.18
C THR A 32 -37.21 37.19 23.85
N LEU A 33 -36.26 36.25 23.89
CA LEU A 33 -35.60 35.74 22.69
C LEU A 33 -36.62 35.21 21.65
N SER A 34 -37.74 34.66 22.12
CA SER A 34 -38.89 34.23 21.33
C SER A 34 -39.68 35.37 20.68
N GLU A 35 -39.78 36.54 21.33
CA GLU A 35 -40.43 37.73 20.74
C GLU A 35 -39.55 38.35 19.66
N VAL A 36 -38.23 38.42 19.90
CA VAL A 36 -37.25 38.89 18.90
C VAL A 36 -37.22 37.93 17.70
N GLU A 37 -37.31 36.63 17.92
CA GLU A 37 -37.35 35.62 16.85
C GLU A 37 -38.64 35.69 16.02
N ALA A 38 -39.77 36.03 16.65
CA ALA A 38 -41.05 36.23 15.95
C ALA A 38 -41.08 37.49 15.07
N GLU A 39 -40.28 38.50 15.41
CA GLU A 39 -40.20 39.78 14.68
C GLU A 39 -39.16 39.76 13.53
N LEU A 40 -38.28 38.75 13.50
CA LEU A 40 -37.30 38.62 12.43
C LEU A 40 -37.97 38.20 11.12
N PRO A 41 -37.74 38.95 10.01
CA PRO A 41 -38.25 38.56 8.71
C PRO A 41 -37.69 37.18 8.34
N GLY A 42 -38.60 36.26 8.02
CA GLY A 42 -38.23 34.90 7.61
C GLY A 42 -37.17 34.93 6.49
N PRO A 43 -36.21 33.98 6.49
CA PRO A 43 -35.05 34.07 5.64
C PRO A 43 -35.45 34.10 4.16
N PRO A 44 -34.82 34.97 3.34
CA PRO A 44 -35.21 35.14 1.95
C PRO A 44 -34.99 33.86 1.15
N LYS A 45 -35.84 33.62 0.13
CA LYS A 45 -35.86 32.38 -0.65
C LYS A 45 -34.49 32.02 -1.26
N TRP A 46 -33.67 33.01 -1.59
CA TRP A 46 -32.32 32.78 -2.14
C TRP A 46 -31.37 32.18 -1.10
N LEU A 47 -31.44 32.61 0.15
CA LEU A 47 -30.60 32.12 1.24
C LEU A 47 -30.96 30.68 1.59
N ARG A 48 -32.27 30.37 1.61
CA ARG A 48 -32.76 29.00 1.78
C ARG A 48 -32.30 28.07 0.65
N ARG A 49 -32.31 28.56 -0.60
CA ARG A 49 -31.78 27.81 -1.76
C ARG A 49 -30.26 27.62 -1.69
N ALA A 50 -29.51 28.63 -1.27
CA ALA A 50 -28.06 28.55 -1.09
C ALA A 50 -27.67 27.54 -0.01
N ALA A 51 -28.35 27.60 1.15
CA ALA A 51 -28.16 26.64 2.24
C ALA A 51 -28.47 25.20 1.81
N ASN A 52 -29.55 24.97 1.06
CA ASN A 52 -29.87 23.65 0.54
C ASN A 52 -28.81 23.14 -0.45
N ARG A 53 -28.30 23.98 -1.35
CA ARG A 53 -27.22 23.59 -2.27
C ARG A 53 -25.92 23.28 -1.54
N PHE A 54 -25.58 24.05 -0.51
CA PHE A 54 -24.42 23.80 0.33
C PHE A 54 -24.55 22.46 1.07
N ARG A 55 -25.71 22.18 1.68
CA ARG A 55 -25.98 20.90 2.37
C ARG A 55 -25.84 19.70 1.42
N ILE A 56 -26.38 19.80 0.20
CA ILE A 56 -26.27 18.75 -0.81
C ILE A 56 -24.81 18.55 -1.24
N GLY A 57 -24.08 19.65 -1.51
CA GLY A 57 -22.67 19.59 -1.88
C GLY A 57 -21.79 18.99 -0.77
N PHE A 58 -22.05 19.35 0.48
CA PHE A 58 -21.36 18.81 1.63
C PHE A 58 -21.63 17.31 1.81
N ALA A 59 -22.89 16.87 1.72
CA ALA A 59 -23.25 15.46 1.80
C ALA A 59 -22.59 14.63 0.69
N LEU A 60 -22.58 15.14 -0.55
CA LEU A 60 -21.89 14.51 -1.68
C LEU A 60 -20.38 14.43 -1.46
N ALA A 61 -19.74 15.49 -0.96
CA ALA A 61 -18.31 15.49 -0.67
C ALA A 61 -17.95 14.44 0.40
N VAL A 62 -18.72 14.36 1.49
CA VAL A 62 -18.51 13.35 2.55
C VAL A 62 -18.67 11.94 2.01
N LEU A 63 -19.71 11.68 1.21
CA LEU A 63 -19.92 10.38 0.57
C LEU A 63 -18.78 10.02 -0.40
N LEU A 64 -18.29 10.98 -1.18
CA LEU A 64 -17.14 10.77 -2.07
C LEU A 64 -15.86 10.46 -1.28
N SER A 65 -15.62 11.18 -0.19
CA SER A 65 -14.48 10.93 0.70
C SER A 65 -14.55 9.54 1.33
N MET A 66 -15.73 9.10 1.78
CA MET A 66 -15.93 7.75 2.29
C MET A 66 -15.74 6.68 1.21
N ALA A 67 -16.23 6.93 -0.01
CA ALA A 67 -16.03 6.02 -1.14
C ALA A 67 -14.54 5.88 -1.51
N LEU A 68 -13.79 6.98 -1.48
CA LEU A 68 -12.34 6.97 -1.70
C LEU A 68 -11.58 6.25 -0.58
N LEU A 69 -12.04 6.35 0.67
CA LEU A 69 -11.48 5.60 1.81
C LEU A 69 -11.75 4.08 1.71
N SER A 70 -12.86 3.66 1.08
CA SER A 70 -13.13 2.24 0.85
C SER A 70 -12.38 1.62 -0.33
N VAL A 71 -11.76 2.43 -1.19
CA VAL A 71 -11.01 1.96 -2.38
C VAL A 71 -9.48 2.05 -2.20
N GLY A 72 -8.99 2.56 -1.06
CA GLY A 72 -7.55 2.64 -0.84
C GLY A 72 -7.15 2.73 0.63
N CYS A 73 -6.72 1.61 1.20
CA CYS A 73 -5.47 1.44 1.96
C CYS A 73 -5.54 0.19 2.87
N SER A 74 -5.62 -0.99 2.28
CA SER A 74 -4.79 -2.10 2.76
C SER A 74 -3.54 -2.13 1.89
N ALA A 75 -2.77 -1.05 1.94
CA ALA A 75 -1.38 -1.09 1.53
C ALA A 75 -0.63 -1.80 2.66
N GLN A 76 -0.74 -3.13 2.72
CA GLN A 76 0.47 -3.88 3.06
C GLN A 76 1.51 -3.39 2.05
N ALA A 77 2.55 -2.73 2.53
CA ALA A 77 3.75 -2.47 1.76
C ALA A 77 4.39 -3.84 1.45
N ASN A 78 3.80 -4.58 0.52
CA ASN A 78 4.47 -5.67 -0.15
C ASN A 78 5.51 -5.01 -1.03
N VAL A 79 6.73 -4.93 -0.52
CA VAL A 79 7.89 -4.53 -1.31
C VAL A 79 8.13 -5.67 -2.31
N GLY A 80 7.47 -5.58 -3.46
CA GLY A 80 7.54 -6.53 -4.57
C GLY A 80 6.18 -6.78 -5.23
N ASP A 81 6.13 -6.81 -6.57
CA ASP A 81 4.93 -7.10 -7.38
C ASP A 81 4.70 -8.61 -7.46
N TRP A 82 4.49 -9.21 -6.29
CA TRP A 82 4.24 -10.64 -6.13
C TRP A 82 2.84 -10.98 -6.62
N GLN A 83 2.76 -11.87 -7.60
CA GLN A 83 1.51 -12.33 -8.20
C GLN A 83 1.53 -13.85 -8.40
N PRO A 84 0.37 -14.51 -8.63
CA PRO A 84 0.35 -15.94 -8.90
C PRO A 84 1.35 -16.33 -9.98
N VAL A 85 2.10 -17.42 -9.78
CA VAL A 85 3.21 -17.78 -10.67
C VAL A 85 2.78 -17.97 -12.13
N SER A 86 1.56 -18.44 -12.36
CA SER A 86 0.95 -18.61 -13.69
C SER A 86 0.75 -17.31 -14.47
N ARG A 87 0.85 -16.14 -13.81
CA ARG A 87 0.82 -14.83 -14.48
C ARG A 87 2.20 -14.35 -14.94
N VAL A 88 3.28 -14.87 -14.35
CA VAL A 88 4.65 -14.45 -14.65
C VAL A 88 5.41 -15.47 -15.49
N LEU A 89 5.03 -16.75 -15.42
CA LEU A 89 5.70 -17.85 -16.11
C LEU A 89 4.69 -18.69 -16.91
N PRO A 90 5.06 -19.13 -18.13
CA PRO A 90 4.34 -20.19 -18.83
C PRO A 90 4.31 -21.50 -18.04
N GLU A 91 3.21 -22.24 -18.15
CA GLU A 91 3.02 -23.54 -17.47
C GLU A 91 4.17 -24.54 -17.69
N PRO A 92 4.75 -24.71 -18.90
CA PRO A 92 5.87 -25.62 -19.09
C PRO A 92 7.10 -25.26 -18.23
N ILE A 93 7.38 -23.96 -18.07
CA ILE A 93 8.51 -23.49 -17.26
C ILE A 93 8.24 -23.75 -15.77
N ILE A 94 7.00 -23.57 -15.32
CA ILE A 94 6.62 -23.86 -13.93
C ILE A 94 6.88 -25.33 -13.61
N GLN A 95 6.45 -26.23 -14.48
CA GLN A 95 6.64 -27.67 -14.30
C GLN A 95 8.13 -28.07 -14.31
N ASP A 96 8.91 -27.53 -15.24
CA ASP A 96 10.35 -27.76 -15.29
C ASP A 96 11.06 -27.28 -14.02
N VAL A 97 10.66 -26.14 -13.49
CA VAL A 97 11.23 -25.55 -12.27
C VAL A 97 10.83 -26.32 -11.02
N ILE A 98 9.59 -26.78 -10.92
CA ILE A 98 9.16 -27.66 -9.82
C ILE A 98 9.95 -28.98 -9.83
N ALA A 99 10.15 -29.56 -11.01
CA ALA A 99 10.91 -30.80 -11.16
C ALA A 99 12.42 -30.61 -10.88
N ALA A 100 12.97 -29.41 -11.14
CA ALA A 100 14.38 -29.11 -10.88
C ALA A 100 14.67 -28.83 -9.40
N GLU A 101 13.77 -28.12 -8.72
CA GLU A 101 13.99 -27.63 -7.35
C GLU A 101 13.38 -28.53 -6.27
N THR A 102 12.51 -29.48 -6.65
CA THR A 102 11.76 -30.32 -5.72
C THR A 102 11.70 -31.78 -6.17
N SER A 103 11.40 -32.68 -5.25
CA SER A 103 11.10 -34.09 -5.55
C SER A 103 9.59 -34.37 -5.65
N LEU A 104 8.75 -33.34 -5.75
CA LEU A 104 7.30 -33.48 -5.79
C LEU A 104 6.83 -33.86 -7.20
N THR A 105 5.83 -34.72 -7.30
CA THR A 105 5.32 -35.25 -8.58
C THR A 105 3.80 -35.41 -8.54
N GLY A 106 3.15 -35.37 -9.71
CA GLY A 106 1.71 -35.59 -9.84
C GLY A 106 0.89 -34.55 -9.08
N THR A 107 -0.12 -35.00 -8.33
CA THR A 107 -1.07 -34.11 -7.63
C THR A 107 -0.42 -33.16 -6.64
N ASP A 108 0.74 -33.53 -6.09
CA ASP A 108 1.47 -32.68 -5.14
C ASP A 108 2.21 -31.54 -5.84
N ALA A 109 2.70 -31.77 -7.06
CA ALA A 109 3.28 -30.73 -7.90
C ALA A 109 2.19 -29.77 -8.40
N ASP A 110 1.02 -30.30 -8.78
CA ASP A 110 -0.12 -29.48 -9.21
C ASP A 110 -0.64 -28.58 -8.09
N ALA A 111 -0.72 -29.12 -6.86
CA ALA A 111 -1.14 -28.36 -5.68
C ALA A 111 -0.13 -27.24 -5.34
N LEU A 112 1.15 -27.47 -5.60
CA LEU A 112 2.20 -26.47 -5.37
C LEU A 112 2.06 -25.26 -6.30
N THR A 113 1.75 -25.48 -7.59
CA THR A 113 1.53 -24.38 -8.54
C THR A 113 0.44 -23.42 -8.08
N ALA A 114 -0.56 -23.90 -7.34
CA ALA A 114 -1.64 -23.07 -6.81
C ALA A 114 -1.21 -22.13 -5.67
N THR A 115 -0.14 -22.44 -4.95
CA THR A 115 0.37 -21.62 -3.83
C THR A 115 1.53 -20.72 -4.23
N MET A 116 2.27 -21.12 -5.27
CA MET A 116 3.42 -20.38 -5.77
C MET A 116 3.05 -18.96 -6.22
N VAL A 117 3.87 -18.00 -5.80
CA VAL A 117 3.86 -16.64 -6.35
C VAL A 117 5.20 -16.34 -6.99
N GLY A 118 5.19 -15.41 -7.95
CA GLY A 118 6.41 -14.92 -8.54
C GLY A 118 6.40 -13.42 -8.76
N TRP A 119 7.61 -12.89 -8.91
CA TRP A 119 7.89 -11.49 -9.16
C TRP A 119 8.87 -11.37 -10.32
N SER A 120 8.41 -10.77 -11.42
CA SER A 120 9.21 -10.52 -12.63
C SER A 120 9.96 -9.19 -12.49
N ILE A 121 11.28 -9.25 -12.62
CA ILE A 121 12.20 -8.13 -12.43
C ILE A 121 13.01 -7.95 -13.72
N PRO A 122 12.97 -6.77 -14.36
CA PRO A 122 13.76 -6.52 -15.57
C PRO A 122 15.27 -6.57 -15.26
N GLY A 123 16.04 -7.05 -16.22
CA GLY A 123 17.50 -6.95 -16.24
C GLY A 123 18.00 -6.42 -17.57
N ASP A 124 19.31 -6.20 -17.68
CA ASP A 124 19.94 -5.73 -18.91
C ASP A 124 19.96 -6.79 -20.01
N GLU A 125 20.09 -8.07 -19.62
CA GLU A 125 20.05 -9.22 -20.54
C GLU A 125 18.92 -10.17 -20.14
N GLY A 126 17.68 -9.75 -20.38
CA GLY A 126 16.48 -10.53 -20.10
C GLY A 126 15.79 -10.12 -18.80
N ARG A 127 15.30 -11.08 -18.02
CA ARG A 127 14.63 -10.82 -16.74
C ARG A 127 14.92 -11.90 -15.71
N LEU A 128 14.90 -11.48 -14.45
CA LEU A 128 14.88 -12.36 -13.30
C LEU A 128 13.43 -12.58 -12.88
N VAL A 129 13.02 -13.83 -12.67
CA VAL A 129 11.77 -14.15 -12.00
C VAL A 129 12.10 -14.79 -10.66
N LEU A 130 11.78 -14.09 -9.57
CA LEU A 130 11.81 -14.68 -8.23
C LEU A 130 10.54 -15.47 -8.01
N VAL A 131 10.67 -16.65 -7.45
CA VAL A 131 9.57 -17.57 -7.13
C VAL A 131 9.61 -17.86 -5.65
N ASP A 132 8.47 -17.69 -4.99
CA ASP A 132 8.21 -18.08 -3.62
C ASP A 132 7.20 -19.22 -3.63
N TYR A 133 7.59 -20.37 -3.09
CA TYR A 133 6.83 -21.60 -3.21
C TYR A 133 5.63 -21.68 -2.26
N ARG A 134 5.64 -20.92 -1.15
CA ARG A 134 4.55 -20.82 -0.15
C ARG A 134 3.81 -22.11 0.16
N SER A 135 4.54 -23.22 0.32
CA SER A 135 3.96 -24.53 0.57
C SER A 135 4.51 -25.11 1.85
N ASP A 136 3.65 -25.63 2.73
CA ASP A 136 4.03 -26.27 3.98
C ASP A 136 5.01 -27.45 3.78
N ARG A 137 5.09 -28.01 2.57
CA ARG A 137 6.05 -29.07 2.22
C ARG A 137 7.45 -28.54 1.89
N LEU A 138 7.54 -27.28 1.48
CA LEU A 138 8.79 -26.59 1.10
C LEU A 138 9.12 -25.44 2.06
N CYS A 139 8.35 -25.32 3.13
CA CYS A 139 8.57 -24.41 4.25
C CYS A 139 8.86 -25.25 5.50
N GLY A 140 9.87 -24.85 6.27
CA GLY A 140 10.21 -25.51 7.52
C GLY A 140 10.93 -24.56 8.48
N ALA A 141 11.67 -25.12 9.43
CA ALA A 141 12.43 -24.32 10.40
C ALA A 141 13.47 -23.39 9.75
N ALA A 142 13.97 -23.75 8.56
CA ALA A 142 14.89 -22.95 7.76
C ALA A 142 14.22 -21.85 6.93
N GLY A 143 12.88 -21.78 6.94
CA GLY A 143 12.10 -20.89 6.07
C GLY A 143 11.50 -21.62 4.87
N CYS A 144 11.00 -20.84 3.93
CA CYS A 144 10.40 -21.30 2.68
C CYS A 144 11.44 -21.28 1.55
N LEU A 145 11.31 -22.21 0.60
CA LEU A 145 12.11 -22.22 -0.61
C LEU A 145 11.79 -21.00 -1.48
N TYR A 146 12.83 -20.29 -1.91
CA TYR A 146 12.82 -19.26 -2.94
C TYR A 146 13.79 -19.65 -4.04
N SER A 147 13.37 -19.46 -5.30
CA SER A 147 14.24 -19.68 -6.46
C SER A 147 14.23 -18.46 -7.38
N GLY A 148 15.34 -18.21 -8.04
CA GLY A 148 15.49 -17.14 -9.04
C GLY A 148 15.75 -17.74 -10.40
N LEU A 149 14.92 -17.41 -11.36
CA LEU A 149 14.97 -17.91 -12.74
C LEU A 149 15.49 -16.82 -13.66
N TRP A 150 16.47 -17.14 -14.49
CA TRP A 150 16.88 -16.24 -15.57
C TRP A 150 16.11 -16.59 -16.84
N LEU A 151 15.31 -15.66 -17.32
CA LEU A 151 14.61 -15.78 -18.60
C LEU A 151 15.17 -14.81 -19.63
N ASP A 152 15.32 -15.29 -20.85
CA ASP A 152 15.53 -14.48 -22.05
C ASP A 152 14.26 -14.55 -22.90
N GLY A 153 13.43 -13.50 -22.80
CA GLY A 153 12.03 -13.55 -23.23
C GLY A 153 11.23 -14.58 -22.44
N ASP A 154 10.76 -15.63 -23.12
CA ASP A 154 10.06 -16.78 -22.52
C ASP A 154 10.93 -18.04 -22.49
N ALA A 155 12.22 -17.94 -22.84
CA ALA A 155 13.15 -19.07 -22.74
C ALA A 155 13.83 -19.08 -21.36
N LEU A 156 13.70 -20.18 -20.63
CA LEU A 156 14.44 -20.40 -19.39
C LEU A 156 15.92 -20.63 -19.69
N ARG A 157 16.79 -19.73 -19.23
CA ARG A 157 18.24 -19.91 -19.25
C ARG A 157 18.71 -20.83 -18.12
N GLY A 158 18.02 -20.78 -16.98
CA GLY A 158 18.22 -21.69 -15.86
C GLY A 158 17.77 -21.11 -14.52
N VAL A 159 17.81 -21.97 -13.50
CA VAL A 159 17.72 -21.55 -12.09
C VAL A 159 19.08 -21.00 -11.67
N VAL A 160 19.12 -19.72 -11.30
CA VAL A 160 20.35 -18.98 -10.98
C VAL A 160 20.46 -18.64 -9.49
N PHE A 161 19.41 -18.86 -8.71
CA PHE A 161 19.36 -18.65 -7.27
C PHE A 161 18.43 -19.68 -6.64
N SER A 162 18.81 -20.23 -5.49
CA SER A 162 17.97 -21.11 -4.69
C SER A 162 18.37 -20.97 -3.21
N ALA A 163 17.41 -20.64 -2.35
CA ALA A 163 17.65 -20.47 -0.91
C ALA A 163 16.39 -20.71 -0.09
N HIS A 164 16.55 -21.20 1.13
CA HIS A 164 15.48 -21.18 2.12
C HIS A 164 15.56 -19.88 2.92
N LEU A 165 14.48 -19.10 2.92
CA LEU A 165 14.39 -17.81 3.58
C LEU A 165 13.18 -17.76 4.51
N ARG A 166 13.38 -17.25 5.71
CA ARG A 166 12.33 -17.09 6.73
C ARG A 166 11.62 -15.76 6.56
N ASP A 167 10.31 -15.78 6.81
CA ASP A 167 9.43 -14.60 6.76
C ASP A 167 9.15 -14.04 8.16
N ASP A 168 10.12 -14.15 9.08
CA ASP A 168 10.00 -13.67 10.47
C ASP A 168 10.50 -12.24 10.65
N LEU A 169 10.35 -11.41 9.62
CA LEU A 169 10.85 -10.05 9.58
C LEU A 169 9.86 -9.02 10.17
N PRO A 170 10.37 -7.88 10.67
CA PRO A 170 9.50 -6.76 11.06
C PRO A 170 8.60 -6.31 9.91
N PRO A 171 7.37 -5.84 10.20
CA PRO A 171 6.43 -5.40 9.17
C PRO A 171 7.05 -4.39 8.20
N GLY A 172 6.80 -4.59 6.90
CA GLY A 172 7.33 -3.72 5.84
C GLY A 172 8.78 -3.98 5.44
N THR A 173 9.45 -4.98 6.03
CA THR A 173 10.79 -5.41 5.62
C THR A 173 10.67 -6.59 4.65
N PRO A 174 11.15 -6.48 3.39
CA PRO A 174 11.12 -7.60 2.46
C PRO A 174 12.13 -8.69 2.81
N VAL A 175 11.70 -9.95 2.65
CA VAL A 175 12.55 -11.14 2.73
C VAL A 175 13.64 -11.13 1.67
N ILE A 176 13.27 -10.75 0.45
CA ILE A 176 14.17 -10.66 -0.69
C ILE A 176 13.74 -9.52 -1.62
N GLN A 177 14.70 -8.75 -2.12
CA GLN A 177 14.46 -7.68 -3.09
C GLN A 177 15.61 -7.53 -4.09
N PRO A 178 15.36 -7.08 -5.33
CA PRO A 178 16.41 -6.66 -6.23
C PRO A 178 17.03 -5.34 -5.75
N ILE A 179 18.34 -5.21 -5.94
CA ILE A 179 19.10 -4.00 -5.70
C ILE A 179 20.09 -3.77 -6.84
N GLU A 180 20.39 -2.51 -7.10
CA GLU A 180 21.54 -2.13 -7.91
C GLU A 180 22.79 -2.14 -7.02
N ALA A 181 23.88 -2.77 -7.50
CA ALA A 181 25.14 -2.72 -6.77
C ALA A 181 25.83 -1.37 -7.01
N GLU A 182 26.22 -0.70 -5.93
CA GLU A 182 27.03 0.53 -5.98
C GLU A 182 28.52 0.24 -6.24
N ASP A 183 28.83 -0.71 -7.13
CA ASP A 183 30.20 -1.08 -7.51
C ASP A 183 30.58 -0.62 -8.93
N GLY A 184 29.65 0.00 -9.66
CA GLY A 184 29.85 0.48 -11.03
C GLY A 184 29.99 -0.63 -12.07
N VAL A 185 29.68 -1.88 -11.70
CA VAL A 185 29.73 -3.03 -12.61
C VAL A 185 28.36 -3.26 -13.21
N VAL A 186 28.26 -3.15 -14.54
CA VAL A 186 27.06 -3.54 -15.29
C VAL A 186 26.89 -5.06 -15.22
N ARG A 187 25.68 -5.52 -14.90
CA ARG A 187 25.36 -6.94 -14.72
C ARG A 187 24.11 -7.28 -15.53
N PRO A 188 24.02 -8.50 -16.10
CA PRO A 188 22.87 -8.90 -16.90
C PRO A 188 21.55 -8.93 -16.10
N LEU A 189 21.64 -9.14 -14.77
CA LEU A 189 20.53 -9.16 -13.84
C LEU A 189 20.89 -8.35 -12.57
N PRO A 190 19.90 -7.75 -11.87
CA PRO A 190 20.14 -7.01 -10.65
C PRO A 190 20.71 -7.91 -9.54
N CYS A 191 21.41 -7.33 -8.57
CA CYS A 191 21.79 -8.07 -7.38
C CYS A 191 20.56 -8.31 -6.49
N LEU A 192 20.65 -9.27 -5.58
CA LEU A 192 19.60 -9.62 -4.62
C LEU A 192 20.07 -9.27 -3.22
N LEU A 193 19.20 -8.59 -2.48
CA LEU A 193 19.33 -8.40 -1.05
C LEU A 193 18.34 -9.35 -0.36
N ALA A 194 18.87 -10.33 0.38
CA ALA A 194 18.09 -11.19 1.26
C ALA A 194 18.23 -10.71 2.71
N THR A 195 17.11 -10.48 3.37
CA THR A 195 17.06 -10.01 4.76
C THR A 195 16.56 -11.13 5.64
N GLN A 196 17.27 -11.45 6.72
CA GLN A 196 16.92 -12.52 7.66
C GLN A 196 17.15 -12.06 9.10
N VAL A 197 16.32 -12.52 10.04
CA VAL A 197 16.65 -12.39 11.46
C VAL A 197 17.66 -13.48 11.83
N GLU A 198 18.69 -13.15 12.62
CA GLU A 198 19.61 -14.12 13.23
C GLU A 198 19.83 -13.71 14.69
N GLY A 199 19.15 -14.39 15.62
CA GLY A 199 19.16 -14.02 17.04
C GLY A 199 18.48 -12.66 17.27
N ASN A 200 19.23 -11.67 17.75
CA ASN A 200 18.73 -10.29 17.98
C ASN A 200 19.19 -9.30 16.90
N GLN A 201 19.60 -9.81 15.74
CA GLN A 201 20.12 -9.00 14.64
C GLN A 201 19.33 -9.26 13.37
N VAL A 202 19.20 -8.23 12.54
CA VAL A 202 18.83 -8.36 11.14
C VAL A 202 20.11 -8.52 10.32
N VAL A 203 20.18 -9.57 9.51
CA VAL A 203 21.29 -9.86 8.62
C VAL A 203 20.83 -9.65 7.18
N GLU A 204 21.51 -8.74 6.50
CA GLU A 204 21.34 -8.39 5.11
C GLU A 204 22.44 -9.07 4.29
N ARG A 205 22.08 -9.95 3.37
CA ARG A 205 23.00 -10.69 2.50
C ARG A 205 22.79 -10.24 1.06
N ILE A 206 23.83 -9.65 0.47
CA ILE A 206 23.83 -9.24 -0.92
C ILE A 206 24.46 -10.35 -1.75
N ALA A 207 23.76 -10.80 -2.79
CA ALA A 207 24.26 -11.73 -3.78
C ALA A 207 24.14 -11.13 -5.18
N CYS A 208 25.10 -11.39 -6.06
CA CYS A 208 25.08 -10.91 -7.44
C CYS A 208 25.38 -12.07 -8.40
N LEU A 209 24.82 -12.01 -9.60
CA LEU A 209 25.09 -13.02 -10.63
C LEU A 209 26.58 -13.01 -11.02
N ARG A 210 27.25 -14.16 -10.88
CA ARG A 210 28.63 -14.41 -11.29
C ARG A 210 28.78 -15.85 -11.78
N GLY A 211 29.26 -16.03 -13.01
CA GLY A 211 29.47 -17.36 -13.58
C GLY A 211 28.17 -18.19 -13.71
N GLY A 212 27.04 -17.52 -13.97
CA GLY A 212 25.74 -18.17 -14.16
C GLY A 212 24.95 -18.47 -12.89
N GLN A 213 25.46 -18.11 -11.70
CA GLN A 213 24.78 -18.31 -10.42
C GLN A 213 24.93 -17.07 -9.52
N TYR A 214 23.96 -16.82 -8.65
CA TYR A 214 24.06 -15.78 -7.63
C TYR A 214 25.07 -16.19 -6.56
N GLN A 215 26.07 -15.35 -6.34
CA GLN A 215 27.11 -15.56 -5.34
C GLN A 215 27.08 -14.45 -4.29
N PRO A 216 27.24 -14.76 -3.00
CA PRO A 216 27.34 -13.75 -1.95
C PRO A 216 28.51 -12.79 -2.21
N THR A 217 28.25 -11.49 -2.07
CA THR A 217 29.26 -10.43 -2.25
C THR A 217 29.50 -9.65 -0.98
N ARG A 218 28.46 -9.40 -0.18
CA ARG A 218 28.54 -8.63 1.06
C ARG A 218 27.48 -9.09 2.05
N ASN A 219 27.84 -9.09 3.33
CA ASN A 219 26.90 -9.27 4.43
C ASN A 219 26.95 -8.03 5.34
N ARG A 220 25.79 -7.54 5.78
CA ARG A 220 25.64 -6.47 6.76
C ARG A 220 24.79 -6.97 7.93
N ARG A 221 25.14 -6.55 9.13
CA ARG A 221 24.38 -6.86 10.35
C ARG A 221 23.87 -5.57 10.95
N LEU A 222 22.59 -5.57 11.29
CA LEU A 222 21.88 -4.45 11.89
C LEU A 222 21.29 -4.93 13.22
N PRO A 223 21.28 -4.09 14.26
CA PRO A 223 20.52 -4.40 15.47
C PRO A 223 19.03 -4.51 15.11
N LEU A 224 18.34 -5.52 15.66
CA LEU A 224 16.89 -5.58 15.58
C LEU A 224 16.37 -4.36 16.36
N ALA A 225 15.75 -3.40 15.66
CA ALA A 225 15.22 -2.22 16.32
C ALA A 225 14.21 -2.66 17.39
N ALA A 226 14.38 -2.20 18.63
CA ALA A 226 13.40 -2.40 19.68
C ALA A 226 12.14 -1.62 19.30
N SER A 227 11.12 -2.36 18.84
CA SER A 227 9.74 -1.89 18.69
C SER A 227 9.13 -1.57 20.04
#